data_AF-A0A938LRQ6-F1
#
_entry.id   AF-A0A938LRQ6-F1
#
_cell.length_a   1.000
_cell.length_b   1.000
_cell.length_c   1.000
_cell.angle_alpha   90.00
_cell.angle_beta   90.00
_cell.angle_gamma   90.00
#
_symmetry.space_group_name_H-M   'P 1'
#
loop_
_entity.id
_entity.type
_entity.pdbx_description
1 polymer ?
#
loop_
_entity_poly.entity_id
_entity_poly.type
_entity_poly.pdbx_seq_one_letter_code
_entity_poly.pdbx_strand_id
1 'polypeptide(L)'
;MKRMSHLRIVAWVAVAGLWSVVLVTGGCAATELAADSRLPDEPGLVGGGMLIEWKAPEPGTAYLVERRTGKIVETRSLAAGQIYAFSATSVVQADEFEQMLGIRFARAQFLLYFEPLAGESTVTVTSKPLRTGSRS
;
A
#
# COMPACT_ATOMS: atom_id res chain seq x y z
N MET A 1 33.99 -40.13 -53.92
CA MET A 1 34.32 -40.05 -52.48
C MET A 1 33.36 -39.07 -51.78
N LYS A 2 32.18 -39.59 -51.41
CA LYS A 2 31.14 -38.93 -50.61
C LYS A 2 31.54 -39.05 -49.14
N ARG A 3 32.00 -38.00 -48.47
CA ARG A 3 32.14 -37.95 -46.98
C ARG A 3 32.63 -36.61 -46.38
N MET A 4 32.85 -35.56 -47.17
CA MET A 4 33.46 -34.31 -46.65
C MET A 4 32.46 -33.15 -46.43
N SER A 5 31.24 -33.22 -46.96
CA SER A 5 30.21 -32.18 -46.78
C SER A 5 29.44 -32.30 -45.46
N HIS A 6 29.39 -33.49 -44.85
CA HIS A 6 28.67 -33.71 -43.60
C HIS A 6 29.43 -33.21 -42.37
N LEU A 7 30.76 -33.15 -42.41
CA LEU A 7 31.58 -32.67 -41.28
C LEU A 7 31.40 -31.17 -41.03
N ARG A 8 31.19 -30.38 -42.09
CA ARG A 8 31.00 -28.93 -41.97
C ARG A 8 29.62 -28.60 -41.41
N ILE A 9 28.58 -29.35 -41.78
CA ILE A 9 27.21 -29.13 -41.29
C ILE A 9 27.10 -29.47 -39.81
N VAL A 10 27.69 -30.59 -39.36
CA VAL A 10 27.69 -30.97 -37.93
C VAL A 10 28.49 -29.97 -37.08
N ALA A 11 29.60 -29.43 -37.60
CA ALA A 11 30.36 -28.39 -36.91
C ALA A 11 29.55 -27.09 -36.74
N TRP A 12 28.77 -26.67 -37.74
CA TRP A 12 27.93 -25.48 -37.63
C TRP A 12 26.73 -25.66 -36.69
N VAL A 13 26.11 -26.85 -36.67
CA VAL A 13 25.02 -27.15 -35.72
C VAL A 13 25.55 -27.29 -34.28
N ALA A 14 26.77 -27.80 -34.09
CA ALA A 14 27.40 -27.87 -32.77
C ALA A 14 27.80 -26.49 -32.20
N VAL A 15 28.30 -25.57 -33.05
CA VAL A 15 28.65 -24.21 -32.62
C VAL A 15 27.40 -23.36 -32.31
N ALA A 16 26.30 -23.54 -33.05
CA ALA A 16 25.03 -22.86 -32.75
C ALA A 16 24.30 -23.47 -31.53
N GLY A 17 24.49 -24.76 -31.24
CA GLY A 17 23.88 -25.43 -30.08
C GLY A 17 24.57 -25.14 -28.75
N LEU A 18 25.88 -24.85 -28.75
CA LEU A 18 26.67 -24.70 -27.51
C LEU A 18 26.62 -23.30 -26.88
N TRP A 19 26.06 -22.30 -27.58
CA TRP A 19 25.84 -20.94 -27.04
C TRP A 19 24.45 -20.73 -26.42
N SER A 20 23.60 -21.76 -26.40
CA SER A 20 22.23 -21.66 -25.86
C SER A 20 22.09 -22.09 -24.40
N VAL A 21 23.18 -22.46 -23.72
CA VAL A 21 23.15 -23.02 -22.34
C VAL A 21 23.96 -22.15 -21.36
N VAL A 22 23.80 -20.83 -21.41
CA VAL A 22 24.26 -19.89 -20.35
C VAL A 22 23.15 -18.89 -19.98
N LEU A 23 21.88 -19.25 -20.18
CA LEU A 23 20.74 -18.36 -19.90
C LEU A 23 19.68 -18.96 -18.98
N VAL A 24 20.06 -19.95 -18.17
CA VAL A 24 19.18 -20.48 -17.13
C VAL A 24 20.00 -20.80 -15.89
N THR A 25 20.24 -19.81 -15.04
CA THR A 25 20.20 -19.94 -13.57
C THR A 25 20.65 -18.63 -12.91
N GLY A 26 19.70 -17.95 -12.25
CA GLY A 26 20.04 -16.98 -11.21
C GLY A 26 19.61 -15.53 -11.40
N GLY A 27 18.64 -15.22 -12.26
CA GLY A 27 18.02 -13.90 -12.34
C GLY A 27 16.58 -13.93 -11.81
N CYS A 28 16.41 -13.61 -10.53
CA CYS A 28 15.22 -13.07 -9.85
C CYS A 28 15.09 -13.66 -8.44
N ALA A 29 15.96 -13.21 -7.53
CA ALA A 29 15.41 -12.74 -6.27
C ALA A 29 14.78 -11.36 -6.54
N ALA A 30 13.69 -11.35 -7.32
CA ALA A 30 12.69 -10.34 -7.10
C ALA A 30 12.08 -10.76 -5.78
N THR A 31 12.70 -10.33 -4.68
CA THR A 31 12.00 -10.25 -3.42
C THR A 31 10.74 -9.47 -3.77
N GLU A 32 9.61 -10.17 -3.85
CA GLU A 32 8.28 -9.62 -3.75
C GLU A 32 8.21 -8.93 -2.38
N LEU A 33 8.83 -7.76 -2.29
CA LEU A 33 8.32 -6.66 -1.50
C LEU A 33 7.22 -6.01 -2.36
N ALA A 34 6.27 -6.82 -2.82
CA ALA A 34 4.90 -6.37 -2.78
C ALA A 34 4.64 -6.18 -1.28
N ALA A 35 4.98 -4.99 -0.78
CA ALA A 35 4.31 -4.46 0.37
C ALA A 35 2.84 -4.50 -0.03
N ASP A 36 2.17 -5.59 0.35
CA ASP A 36 0.75 -5.78 0.17
C ASP A 36 0.16 -4.44 0.58
N SER A 37 -0.43 -3.71 -0.36
CA SER A 37 -1.04 -2.39 -0.11
C SER A 37 -2.34 -2.57 0.67
N ARG A 38 -2.35 -3.57 1.55
CA ARG A 38 -3.42 -3.99 2.40
C ARG A 38 -3.30 -3.14 3.65
N LEU A 39 -4.43 -2.55 4.02
CA LEU A 39 -4.58 -1.94 5.33
C LEU A 39 -4.19 -2.96 6.41
N PRO A 40 -3.62 -2.52 7.53
CA PRO A 40 -3.44 -3.38 8.71
C PRO A 40 -4.79 -4.01 9.11
N ASP A 41 -4.77 -5.06 9.94
CA ASP A 41 -5.98 -5.84 10.22
C ASP A 41 -7.04 -5.06 11.04
N GLU A 42 -6.64 -4.01 11.79
CA GLU A 42 -7.54 -3.25 12.67
C GLU A 42 -7.36 -1.70 12.69
N PRO A 43 -7.22 -0.98 11.56
CA PRO A 43 -7.17 0.47 11.61
C PRO A 43 -8.55 1.09 11.81
N GLY A 44 -8.63 2.12 12.65
CA GLY A 44 -9.86 2.87 12.88
C GLY A 44 -10.16 3.82 11.72
N LEU A 45 -11.40 3.82 11.20
CA LEU A 45 -11.86 4.83 10.25
C LEU A 45 -12.07 6.16 10.98
N VAL A 46 -11.32 7.19 10.58
CA VAL A 46 -11.31 8.50 11.27
C VAL A 46 -11.78 9.66 10.40
N GLY A 47 -11.95 9.44 9.09
CA GLY A 47 -12.45 10.48 8.17
C GLY A 47 -12.74 9.96 6.77
N GLY A 48 -13.30 10.83 5.93
CA GLY A 48 -13.55 10.52 4.52
C GLY A 48 -14.18 11.66 3.75
N GLY A 49 -14.09 11.59 2.42
CA GLY A 49 -14.63 12.59 1.51
C GLY A 49 -13.60 13.13 0.51
N MET A 50 -13.97 14.19 -0.20
CA MET A 50 -13.10 14.90 -1.15
C MET A 50 -12.20 15.92 -0.45
N LEU A 51 -12.56 16.29 0.78
CA LEU A 51 -11.81 17.15 1.68
C LEU A 51 -11.77 16.45 3.03
N ILE A 52 -10.57 16.26 3.56
CA ILE A 52 -10.36 15.64 4.87
C ILE A 52 -9.40 16.54 5.64
N GLU A 53 -9.83 16.95 6.83
CA GLU A 53 -8.99 17.60 7.82
C GLU A 53 -9.24 16.89 9.15
N TRP A 54 -8.20 16.21 9.66
CA TRP A 54 -8.31 15.42 10.87
C TRP A 54 -7.05 15.55 11.71
N LYS A 55 -7.21 15.71 13.03
CA LYS A 55 -6.11 15.87 13.97
C LYS A 55 -5.85 14.55 14.68
N ALA A 56 -4.61 14.05 14.57
CA ALA A 56 -4.18 12.84 15.24
C ALA A 56 -4.24 13.01 16.77
N PRO A 57 -4.95 12.15 17.52
CA PRO A 57 -5.00 12.23 18.98
C PRO A 57 -3.68 11.76 19.62
N GLU A 58 -2.99 10.82 18.97
CA GLU A 58 -1.78 10.17 19.43
C GLU A 58 -0.84 9.89 18.24
N PRO A 59 0.42 9.48 18.46
CA PRO A 59 1.33 9.12 17.37
C PRO A 59 0.85 7.85 16.64
N GLY A 60 0.97 7.81 15.32
CA GLY A 60 0.57 6.64 14.54
C GLY A 60 0.70 6.86 13.04
N THR A 61 0.06 5.98 12.28
CA THR A 61 0.10 5.99 10.82
C THR A 61 -1.30 6.18 10.26
N ALA A 62 -1.44 7.18 9.38
CA ALA A 62 -2.65 7.41 8.61
C ALA A 62 -2.54 6.79 7.21
N TYR A 63 -3.62 6.15 6.77
CA TYR A 63 -3.75 5.54 5.45
C TYR A 63 -4.95 6.16 4.73
N LEU A 64 -4.69 6.83 3.61
CA LEU A 64 -5.73 7.31 2.72
C LEU A 64 -6.05 6.22 1.70
N VAL A 65 -7.30 5.82 1.63
CA VAL A 65 -7.74 4.69 0.79
C VAL A 65 -8.90 5.10 -0.09
N GLU A 66 -8.85 4.73 -1.36
CA GLU A 66 -10.01 4.87 -2.24
C GLU A 66 -11.00 3.72 -1.98
N ARG A 67 -12.25 4.08 -1.68
CA ARG A 67 -13.28 3.17 -1.17
C ARG A 67 -13.65 2.05 -2.15
N ARG A 68 -13.71 2.32 -3.45
CA ARG A 68 -14.22 1.35 -4.44
C ARG A 68 -13.20 0.27 -4.78
N THR A 69 -11.94 0.66 -4.89
CA THR A 69 -10.82 -0.18 -5.29
C THR A 69 -10.07 -0.75 -4.10
N GLY A 70 -10.20 -0.12 -2.92
CA GLY A 70 -9.43 -0.48 -1.73
C GLY A 70 -7.96 -0.10 -1.83
N LYS A 71 -7.55 0.64 -2.87
CA LYS A 71 -6.15 1.03 -3.07
C LYS A 71 -5.74 2.11 -2.08
N ILE A 72 -4.58 1.91 -1.47
CA ILE A 72 -3.91 2.94 -0.67
C ILE A 72 -3.39 4.01 -1.63
N VAL A 73 -3.81 5.24 -1.37
CA VAL A 73 -3.40 6.44 -2.08
C VAL A 73 -2.21 7.10 -1.41
N GLU A 74 -2.22 7.11 -0.07
CA GLU A 74 -1.17 7.74 0.72
C GLU A 74 -1.03 7.02 2.06
N THR A 75 0.22 6.88 2.51
CA THR A 75 0.57 6.45 3.87
C THR A 75 1.40 7.57 4.51
N ARG A 76 1.01 8.03 5.70
CA ARG A 76 1.71 9.10 6.40
C ARG A 76 1.80 8.83 7.91
N SER A 77 3.01 8.85 8.45
CA SER A 77 3.22 8.85 9.90
C SER A 77 2.93 10.25 10.47
N LEU A 78 2.20 10.28 11.58
CA LEU A 78 1.77 11.51 12.25
C LEU A 78 2.19 11.48 13.72
N ALA A 79 2.61 12.64 14.23
CA ALA A 79 2.78 12.86 15.66
C ALA A 79 1.44 13.22 16.32
N ALA A 80 1.38 13.10 17.66
CA ALA A 80 0.23 13.55 18.43
C ALA A 80 -0.07 15.03 18.18
N GLY A 81 -1.33 15.33 17.90
CA GLY A 81 -1.82 16.67 17.61
C GLY A 81 -1.52 17.18 16.20
N GLN A 82 -0.84 16.41 15.35
CA GLN A 82 -0.59 16.80 13.96
C GLN A 82 -1.88 16.68 13.13
N ILE A 83 -2.06 17.61 12.18
CA ILE A 83 -3.20 17.61 11.27
C ILE A 83 -2.85 16.87 9.98
N TYR A 84 -3.65 15.86 9.64
CA TYR A 84 -3.72 15.29 8.30
C TYR A 84 -4.70 16.12 7.47
N ALA A 85 -4.24 16.57 6.30
CA ALA A 85 -5.05 17.33 5.36
C ALA A 85 -4.94 16.72 3.96
N PHE A 86 -6.09 16.45 3.36
CA PHE A 86 -6.22 15.97 1.98
C PHE A 86 -7.32 16.73 1.27
N SER A 87 -7.05 17.16 0.04
CA SER A 87 -8.01 17.87 -0.82
C SER A 87 -7.88 17.40 -2.26
N ALA A 88 -8.95 16.83 -2.77
CA ALA A 88 -9.09 16.35 -4.12
C ALA A 88 -9.70 17.47 -5.00
N THR A 89 -8.98 18.58 -5.18
CA THR A 89 -9.50 19.81 -5.82
C THR A 89 -8.90 20.16 -7.19
N SER A 90 -7.91 19.43 -7.69
CA SER A 90 -7.26 19.76 -8.98
C SER A 90 -7.54 18.73 -10.09
N VAL A 91 -7.89 19.25 -11.27
CA VAL A 91 -8.05 18.47 -12.52
C VAL A 91 -6.73 17.82 -12.96
N VAL A 92 -5.58 18.44 -12.64
CA VAL A 92 -4.25 17.88 -12.97
C VAL A 92 -3.97 16.59 -12.18
N GLN A 93 -4.50 16.49 -10.96
CA GLN A 93 -4.41 15.27 -10.15
C GLN A 93 -5.45 14.23 -10.58
N ALA A 94 -6.58 14.67 -11.15
CA ALA A 94 -7.65 13.77 -11.55
C ALA A 94 -7.15 12.73 -12.55
N ASP A 95 -6.48 13.14 -13.63
CA ASP A 95 -5.99 12.22 -14.66
C ASP A 95 -4.96 11.21 -14.12
N GLU A 96 -4.05 11.64 -13.23
CA GLU A 96 -3.11 10.75 -12.55
C GLU A 96 -3.86 9.76 -11.63
N PHE A 97 -4.86 10.23 -10.90
CA PHE A 97 -5.73 9.37 -10.08
C PHE A 97 -6.51 8.37 -10.94
N GLU A 98 -7.02 8.78 -12.11
CA GLU A 98 -7.74 7.87 -13.00
C GLU A 98 -6.81 6.77 -13.53
N GLN A 99 -5.56 7.12 -13.88
CA GLN A 99 -4.56 6.15 -14.32
C GLN A 99 -4.12 5.20 -13.20
N MET A 100 -3.87 5.72 -11.99
CA MET A 100 -3.41 4.90 -10.86
C MET A 100 -4.52 4.01 -10.29
N LEU A 101 -5.72 4.55 -10.15
CA LEU A 101 -6.83 3.87 -9.49
C LEU A 101 -7.67 3.07 -10.48
N GLY A 102 -7.69 3.45 -11.76
CA GLY A 102 -8.53 2.83 -12.79
C GLY A 102 -10.00 3.24 -12.68
N ILE A 103 -10.30 4.35 -12.00
CA ILE A 103 -11.65 4.86 -11.79
C ILE A 103 -11.72 6.36 -12.07
N ARG A 104 -12.91 6.85 -12.40
CA ARG A 104 -13.12 8.28 -12.61
C ARG A 104 -13.00 9.04 -11.30
N PHE A 105 -12.21 10.11 -11.28
CA PHE A 105 -11.97 10.92 -10.09
C PHE A 105 -13.28 11.49 -9.50
N ALA A 106 -14.21 11.92 -10.36
CA ALA A 106 -15.53 12.41 -9.96
C ALA A 106 -16.40 11.39 -9.21
N ARG A 107 -16.00 10.11 -9.18
CA ARG A 107 -16.67 9.03 -8.47
C ARG A 107 -15.79 8.42 -7.36
N ALA A 108 -14.58 8.94 -7.17
CA ALA A 108 -13.71 8.50 -6.11
C ALA A 108 -14.27 8.95 -4.76
N GLN A 109 -14.22 8.06 -3.78
CA GLN A 109 -14.50 8.38 -2.39
C GLN A 109 -13.29 7.97 -1.58
N PHE A 110 -12.71 8.89 -0.85
CA PHE A 110 -11.54 8.60 -0.03
C PHE A 110 -11.95 8.38 1.42
N LEU A 111 -11.29 7.43 2.06
CA LEU A 111 -11.43 7.07 3.47
C LEU A 111 -10.08 7.26 4.14
N LEU A 112 -10.08 7.85 5.32
CA LEU A 112 -8.88 8.00 6.15
C LEU A 112 -8.95 6.99 7.29
N TYR A 113 -8.02 6.06 7.27
CA TYR A 113 -7.79 5.08 8.33
C TYR A 113 -6.60 5.52 9.18
N PHE A 114 -6.62 5.19 10.47
CA PHE A 114 -5.52 5.48 11.39
C PHE A 114 -5.19 4.26 12.26
N GLU A 115 -3.90 3.97 12.35
CA GLU A 115 -3.33 2.94 13.21
C GLU A 115 -2.41 3.61 14.25
N PRO A 116 -2.75 3.58 15.54
CA PRO A 116 -1.88 4.09 16.59
C PRO A 116 -0.54 3.32 16.63
N LEU A 117 0.56 4.02 16.90
CA LEU A 117 1.82 3.35 17.21
C LEU A 117 1.67 2.66 18.55
N ALA A 118 1.86 1.33 18.62
CA ALA A 118 1.70 0.56 19.85
C ALA A 118 2.61 1.13 20.97
N GLY A 119 1.99 1.93 21.84
CA GLY A 119 2.66 2.72 22.87
C GLY A 119 1.62 3.57 23.60
N GLU A 120 1.00 2.99 24.62
CA GLU A 120 0.08 3.64 25.56
C GLU A 120 -1.25 4.14 24.98
N SER A 121 -2.08 3.21 24.49
CA SER A 121 -3.54 3.39 24.49
C SER A 121 -3.98 3.66 25.92
N THR A 122 -4.02 4.93 26.31
CA THR A 122 -4.51 5.35 27.62
C THR A 122 -6.02 5.20 27.58
N VAL A 123 -6.48 3.98 27.83
CA VAL A 123 -7.86 3.64 28.14
C VAL A 123 -8.17 4.34 29.47
N THR A 124 -8.46 5.63 29.41
CA THR A 124 -9.01 6.40 30.53
C THR A 124 -10.47 5.98 30.65
N VAL A 125 -10.69 4.75 31.14
CA VAL A 125 -11.97 4.40 31.75
C VAL A 125 -12.06 5.27 32.99
N THR A 126 -12.75 6.40 32.84
CA THR A 126 -13.26 7.20 33.95
C THR A 126 -14.19 6.29 34.74
N SER A 127 -13.63 5.55 35.69
CA SER A 127 -14.38 4.87 36.73
C SER A 127 -14.97 5.94 37.64
N LYS A 128 -16.16 6.39 37.26
CA LYS A 128 -17.03 7.23 38.07
C LYS A 128 -17.07 6.66 39.49
N PRO A 129 -16.67 7.40 40.54
CA PRO A 129 -16.82 6.90 41.90
C PRO A 129 -18.32 6.76 42.19
N LEU A 130 -18.77 5.52 42.39
CA LEU A 130 -20.13 5.22 42.79
C LEU A 130 -20.32 5.73 44.22
N ARG A 131 -20.92 6.91 44.32
CA ARG A 131 -21.33 7.58 45.54
C ARG A 131 -22.43 6.76 46.22
N THR A 132 -22.05 5.80 47.08
CA THR A 132 -22.98 5.16 48.02
C THR A 132 -23.16 6.04 49.24
N GLY A 133 -24.12 6.96 49.14
CA GLY A 133 -24.74 7.59 50.31
C GLY A 133 -26.22 7.26 50.31
N SER A 134 -26.68 6.46 51.27
CA SER A 134 -28.04 6.45 51.84
C SER A 134 -28.08 5.30 52.87
N ARG A 135 -27.92 5.54 54.17
CA ARG A 135 -28.94 6.00 55.15
C ARG A 135 -30.03 4.93 55.41
N SER A 136 -29.88 4.19 56.50
CA SER A 136 -30.84 4.04 57.61
C SER A 136 -30.17 3.30 58.76
#